data_AF-A0A7I8BKL5-F1
#
_entry.id   AF-A0A7I8BKL5-F1
#
_cell.length_a   1.000
_cell.length_b   1.000
_cell.length_c   1.000
_cell.angle_alpha   90.00
_cell.angle_beta   90.00
_cell.angle_gamma   90.00
#
_symmetry.space_group_name_H-M   'P 1'
#
loop_
_entity.id
_entity.type
_entity.pdbx_description
1 polymer ?
#
loop_
_entity_poly.entity_id
_entity_poly.type
_entity_poly.pdbx_seq_one_letter_code
_entity_poly.pdbx_strand_id
1 'polypeptide(L)' 'MTTETVNLAAGLAAQIDRVTTILGHYIEIGPAGVFGAMFIRASLKRATQALASVDVVQMIQAIEDLKEYNE' A
#
# COMPACT_ATOMS: atom_id res chain seq x y z
N MET A 1 -17.49 8.15 10.56
CA MET A 1 -16.28 7.32 10.50
C MET A 1 -15.51 7.60 11.78
N THR A 2 -15.53 6.67 12.74
CA THR A 2 -14.83 6.82 14.01
C THR A 2 -13.33 6.75 13.72
N THR A 3 -12.59 7.84 13.92
CA THR A 3 -11.13 7.84 13.79
C THR A 3 -10.53 7.12 14.99
N GLU A 4 -10.54 5.78 14.93
CA GLU A 4 -9.79 4.98 15.87
C GLU A 4 -8.30 5.23 15.63
N THR A 5 -7.60 5.73 16.66
CA THR A 5 -6.17 6.02 16.57
C THR A 5 -5.42 4.69 16.59
N VAL A 6 -5.11 4.18 15.39
CA VAL A 6 -4.30 2.96 15.24
C VAL A 6 -2.82 3.31 15.26
N ASN A 7 -2.00 2.41 15.81
CA ASN A 7 -0.55 2.56 15.74
C ASN A 7 -0.06 2.46 14.28
N LEU A 8 1.16 2.96 14.02
CA LEU A 8 1.72 3.02 12.68
C LEU A 8 1.78 1.66 11.97
N ALA A 9 2.13 0.59 12.68
CA ALA A 9 2.23 -0.75 12.11
C ALA A 9 0.86 -1.26 11.65
N ALA A 10 -0.16 -1.12 12.49
CA ALA A 10 -1.53 -1.50 12.17
C ALA A 10 -2.09 -0.64 11.02
N GLY A 11 -1.82 0.67 11.04
CA GLY A 11 -2.21 1.57 9.95
C GLY A 11 -1.56 1.21 8.62
N LEU A 12 -0.26 0.89 8.62
CA LEU A 12 0.45 0.48 7.42
C LEU A 12 -0.06 -0.87 6.90
N ALA A 13 -0.30 -1.85 7.78
CA ALA A 13 -0.88 -3.14 7.39
C ALA A 13 -2.25 -2.96 6.71
N ALA A 14 -3.14 -2.13 7.28
CA ALA A 14 -4.44 -1.84 6.69
C ALA A 14 -4.33 -1.17 5.30
N GLN A 15 -3.34 -0.29 5.11
CA GLN A 15 -3.08 0.33 3.80
C GLN A 15 -2.53 -0.69 2.78
N ILE A 16 -1.66 -1.60 3.20
CA ILE A 16 -1.17 -2.70 2.35
C ILE A 16 -2.36 -3.53 1.85
N ASP A 17 -3.29 -3.89 2.73
CA ASP A 17 -4.48 -4.66 2.36
C ASP A 17 -5.37 -3.88 1.38
N ARG A 18 -5.66 -2.61 1.67
CA ARG A 18 -6.45 -1.73 0.80
C ARG A 18 -5.86 -1.62 -0.61
N VAL A 19 -4.56 -1.32 -0.69
CA VAL A 19 -3.88 -1.14 -1.99
C VAL A 19 -3.71 -2.47 -2.73
N THR A 20 -3.68 -3.60 -2.01
CA THR A 20 -3.75 -4.93 -2.63
C THR A 20 -5.08 -5.17 -3.35
N THR A 21 -6.20 -4.68 -2.80
CA THR A 21 -7.49 -4.68 -3.51
C THR A 21 -7.43 -3.83 -4.79
N ILE A 22 -6.86 -2.62 -4.70
CA ILE A 22 -6.70 -1.73 -5.86
C ILE A 22 -5.85 -2.39 -6.96
N LEU A 23 -4.76 -3.08 -6.58
CA LEU A 23 -3.96 -3.87 -7.52
C LEU A 23 -4.81 -4.88 -8.31
N GLY A 24 -5.81 -5.50 -7.67
CA GLY A 24 -6.76 -6.40 -8.32
C GLY A 24 -7.44 -5.75 -9.52
N HIS A 25 -7.95 -4.52 -9.38
CA HIS A 25 -8.58 -3.78 -10.47
C HIS A 25 -7.63 -3.54 -11.65
N TYR A 26 -6.36 -3.18 -11.37
CA TYR A 26 -5.36 -3.01 -12.43
C TYR A 26 -5.01 -4.32 -13.15
N ILE A 27 -5.06 -5.45 -12.45
CA ILE A 27 -4.85 -6.77 -13.04
C ILE A 27 -6.04 -7.15 -13.93
N GLU A 28 -7.27 -6.88 -13.49
CA GLU A 28 -8.51 -7.17 -14.24
C GLU A 28 -8.61 -6.41 -15.56
N ILE A 29 -8.03 -5.20 -15.65
CA ILE A 29 -7.93 -4.43 -16.90
C ILE A 29 -7.13 -5.17 -17.98
N GLY A 30 -6.20 -6.06 -17.61
CA GLY A 30 -5.34 -6.79 -18.54
C GLY A 30 -4.17 -5.94 -19.06
N PRO A 31 -3.76 -6.07 -20.35
CA PRO A 31 -2.54 -5.44 -20.86
C PRO A 31 -2.43 -3.92 -20.63
N ALA A 32 -3.55 -3.19 -20.67
CA ALA A 32 -3.57 -1.76 -20.44
C ALA A 32 -3.27 -1.38 -18.97
N GLY A 33 -3.51 -2.28 -18.01
CA GLY A 33 -3.28 -2.07 -16.58
C GLY A 33 -1.88 -2.45 -16.10
N VAL A 34 -1.05 -3.06 -16.95
CA VAL A 34 0.26 -3.64 -16.57
C VAL A 34 1.19 -2.62 -15.92
N PHE A 35 1.27 -1.39 -16.47
CA PHE A 35 2.14 -0.37 -15.92
C PHE A 35 1.69 0.10 -14.54
N GLY A 36 0.39 0.34 -14.35
CA GLY A 36 -0.14 0.70 -13.02
C GLY A 36 0.05 -0.43 -12.01
N ALA A 37 -0.21 -1.68 -12.41
CA ALA A 37 0.05 -2.85 -11.58
C ALA A 37 1.53 -2.98 -11.19
N MET A 38 2.46 -2.64 -12.08
CA MET A 38 3.90 -2.66 -11.78
C MET A 38 4.26 -1.65 -10.69
N PHE A 39 3.77 -0.41 -10.78
CA PHE A 39 4.03 0.61 -9.76
C PHE A 39 3.44 0.23 -8.41
N ILE A 40 2.19 -0.22 -8.39
CA ILE A 40 1.53 -0.67 -7.15
C ILE A 40 2.30 -1.81 -6.49
N ARG A 41 2.75 -2.80 -7.27
CA ARG A 41 3.57 -3.91 -6.74
C ARG A 41 4.88 -3.44 -6.13
N ALA A 42 5.54 -2.45 -6.73
CA ALA A 42 6.78 -1.89 -6.20
C ALA A 42 6.52 -1.18 -4.85
N SER A 43 5.44 -0.42 -4.74
CA SER A 43 5.02 0.24 -3.49
C SER A 43 4.64 -0.75 -2.40
N LEU A 44 3.81 -1.76 -2.70
CA LEU A 44 3.46 -2.82 -1.76
C LEU A 44 4.70 -3.58 -1.26
N LYS A 45 5.67 -3.85 -2.14
CA LYS A 45 6.95 -4.47 -1.75
C LYS A 45 7.73 -3.61 -0.76
N ARG A 46 7.83 -2.29 -1.01
CA ARG A 46 8.51 -1.36 -0.08
C ARG A 46 7.79 -1.31 1.27
N ALA A 47 6.46 -1.23 1.26
CA ALA A 47 5.64 -1.18 2.47
C ALA A 47 5.77 -2.45 3.33
N THR A 48 5.70 -3.62 2.70
CA THR A 48 5.89 -4.91 3.39
C THR A 48 7.28 -5.07 3.99
N GLN A 49 8.32 -4.59 3.30
CA GLN A 49 9.70 -4.58 3.82
C GLN A 49 9.87 -3.60 4.99
N ALA A 50 9.28 -2.42 4.90
CA ALA A 50 9.29 -1.43 5.98
C ALA A 50 8.62 -1.99 7.25
N LEU A 51 7.47 -2.66 7.10
CA LEU A 51 6.76 -3.29 8.20
C LEU A 51 7.59 -4.43 8.86
N ALA A 52 8.24 -5.27 8.05
CA ALA A 52 9.05 -6.39 8.53
C ALA A 52 10.34 -5.94 9.24
N SER A 53 10.95 -4.84 8.80
CA SER A 53 12.18 -4.28 9.38
C SER A 53 11.93 -3.43 10.63
N VAL A 54 10.67 -3.06 10.90
CA VAL A 54 10.28 -2.16 11.99
C VAL A 54 11.00 -0.79 11.90
N ASP A 55 11.38 -0.39 10.69
CA ASP A 55 11.96 0.92 10.43
C ASP A 55 10.83 1.97 10.39
N VAL A 56 10.68 2.71 11.48
CA VAL A 56 9.61 3.70 11.66
C VAL A 56 9.59 4.74 10.55
N VAL A 57 10.76 5.19 10.07
CA VAL A 57 10.84 6.22 9.02
C VAL A 57 10.35 5.64 7.70
N GLN A 58 10.82 4.44 7.34
CA GLN A 58 10.34 3.76 6.14
C GLN A 58 8.86 3.43 6.21
N MET A 59 8.35 3.09 7.39
CA MET A 59 6.92 2.81 7.58
C MET A 59 6.06 4.07 7.35
N ILE A 60 6.51 5.24 7.82
CA ILE A 60 5.82 6.52 7.53
C ILE A 60 5.90 6.85 6.03
N GLN A 61 7.05 6.68 5.39
CA GLN A 61 7.17 6.95 3.96
C GLN A 61 6.29 6.01 3.13
N ALA A 62 6.25 4.73 3.49
CA ALA A 62 5.40 3.75 2.84
C ALA A 62 3.91 4.06 3.02
N ILE A 63 3.48 4.50 4.22
CA ILE A 63 2.06 4.80 4.43
C ILE A 63 1.61 6.02 3.60
N GLU A 64 2.47 7.03 3.46
CA GLU A 64 2.15 8.19 2.61
C GLU A 64 2.15 7.80 1.12
N ASP A 65 3.11 7.00 0.65
CA ASP A 65 3.13 6.48 -0.72
C ASP A 65 1.87 5.65 -1.04
N LEU A 66 1.41 4.81 -0.11
CA LEU A 66 0.19 4.01 -0.30
C LEU A 66 -1.10 4.83 -0.30
N LYS A 67 -1.13 6.01 0.34
CA LYS A 67 -2.32 6.89 0.34
C LYS A 67 -2.61 7.52 -1.02
N GLU A 68 -1.61 7.63 -1.89
CA GLU A 68 -1.76 8.21 -3.23
C GLU A 68 -2.57 7.32 -4.20
N TYR A 69 -2.75 6.03 -3.87
CA TYR A 69 -3.59 5.14 -4.67
C TYR A 69 -5.05 5.30 -4.32
N ASN A 70 -5.85 5.70 -5.30
CA ASN A 70 -7.29 5.82 -5.22
C ASN A 70 -7.98 4.77 -6.11
N GLU A 71 -9.19 4.40 -5.72
CA GLU A 71 -10.10 3.52 -6.48
C GLU A 71 -10.85 4.26 -7.58
#